data_AF-A0A528N4F5-F1
#
_entry.id   AF-A0A528N4F5-F1
#
_cell.length_a   1.000
_cell.length_b   1.000
_cell.length_c   1.000
_cell.angle_alpha   90.00
_cell.angle_beta   90.00
_cell.angle_gamma   90.00
#
_symmetry.space_group_name_H-M   'P 1'
#
loop_
_entity.id
_entity.type
_entity.pdbx_description
1 polymer ?
#
loop_
_entity_poly.entity_id
_entity_poly.type
_entity_poly.pdbx_seq_one_letter_code
_entity_poly.pdbx_strand_id
1 'polypeptide(L)'
;NCTWLFDPNDPQSSDVSENIAALLKIAIGQDLVSLVYQPIQNVASGRVEAVEALMRLKMLDGTSVPPSLFIPVAERTGAVLELGRWAIRTVCT
;
A
#
# COMPACT_ATOMS: atom_id res chain seq x y z
N ASN A 1 -0.45 -19.85 12.56
CA ASN A 1 -1.36 -20.31 11.50
C ASN A 1 -2.46 -19.27 11.40
N CYS A 2 -2.31 -18.26 10.55
CA CYS A 2 -3.22 -17.12 10.49
C CYS A 2 -3.98 -17.15 9.17
N THR A 3 -5.10 -17.88 9.16
CA THR A 3 -6.05 -17.84 8.05
C THR A 3 -7.15 -16.86 8.42
N TRP A 4 -7.26 -15.75 7.68
CA TRP A 4 -8.44 -14.93 7.68
C TRP A 4 -9.54 -15.68 6.92
N LEU A 5 -10.57 -16.12 7.65
CA LEU A 5 -11.75 -16.73 7.04
C LEU A 5 -12.64 -15.59 6.53
N PHE A 6 -12.88 -15.55 5.23
CA PHE A 6 -13.79 -14.58 4.62
C PHE A 6 -15.23 -14.90 5.06
N ASP A 7 -15.86 -13.98 5.80
CA ASP A 7 -17.29 -14.03 6.11
C ASP A 7 -18.05 -13.06 5.18
N PRO A 8 -18.88 -13.56 4.25
CA PRO A 8 -19.63 -12.73 3.30
C PRO A 8 -20.72 -11.87 3.95
N ASN A 9 -21.03 -12.08 5.25
CA ASN A 9 -22.00 -11.29 6.01
C ASN A 9 -21.37 -10.39 7.07
N ASP A 10 -20.04 -10.22 7.09
CA ASP A 10 -19.39 -9.28 8.00
C ASP A 10 -19.69 -7.83 7.55
N PRO A 11 -20.58 -7.10 8.26
CA PRO A 11 -21.02 -5.76 7.87
C PRO A 11 -19.89 -4.73 7.98
N GLN A 12 -18.79 -5.03 8.67
CA GLN A 12 -17.66 -4.09 8.76
C GLN A 12 -16.82 -4.05 7.50
N SER A 13 -16.85 -5.09 6.66
CA SER A 13 -15.97 -5.19 5.50
C SER A 13 -16.32 -4.21 4.36
N SER A 14 -17.60 -3.89 4.18
CA SER A 14 -18.07 -2.96 3.15
C SER A 14 -17.67 -1.51 3.47
N ASP A 15 -17.96 -1.06 4.68
CA ASP A 15 -17.74 0.34 5.10
C ASP A 15 -16.25 0.70 5.12
N VAL A 16 -15.41 -0.23 5.62
CA VAL A 16 -13.96 -0.03 5.65
C VAL A 16 -13.39 0.02 4.23
N SER A 17 -13.84 -0.86 3.33
CA SER A 17 -13.38 -0.87 1.95
C SER A 17 -13.81 0.38 1.18
N GLU A 18 -15.02 0.89 1.41
CA GLU A 18 -15.51 2.12 0.78
C GLU A 18 -14.73 3.35 1.26
N ASN A 19 -14.44 3.43 2.56
CA ASN A 19 -13.62 4.51 3.12
C ASN A 19 -12.20 4.48 2.53
N ILE A 20 -11.56 3.31 2.46
CA ILE A 20 -10.24 3.17 1.82
C ILE A 20 -10.31 3.57 0.34
N ALA A 21 -11.34 3.17 -0.40
CA ALA A 21 -11.49 3.55 -1.81
C ALA A 21 -11.60 5.07 -1.99
N ALA A 22 -12.33 5.76 -1.11
CA ALA A 22 -12.40 7.23 -1.10
C ALA A 22 -11.04 7.84 -0.76
N LEU A 23 -10.33 7.30 0.25
CA LEU A 23 -9.00 7.74 0.65
C LEU A 23 -7.97 7.62 -0.49
N LEU A 24 -7.97 6.50 -1.22
CA LEU A 24 -7.03 6.25 -2.32
C LEU A 24 -7.15 7.28 -3.45
N LYS A 25 -8.36 7.81 -3.71
CA LYS A 25 -8.58 8.85 -4.73
C LYS A 25 -7.87 10.17 -4.43
N ILE A 26 -7.67 10.48 -3.14
CA ILE A 26 -7.02 11.72 -2.70
C ILE A 26 -5.59 11.52 -2.24
N ALA A 27 -5.15 10.26 -2.09
CA ALA A 27 -3.97 9.92 -1.32
C ALA A 27 -2.67 10.53 -1.86
N ILE A 28 -2.49 10.57 -3.19
CA ILE A 28 -1.32 11.21 -3.83
C ILE A 28 -1.36 12.72 -3.62
N GLY A 29 -2.51 13.37 -3.88
CA GLY A 29 -2.64 14.83 -3.80
C GLY A 29 -2.63 15.38 -2.37
N GLN A 30 -2.75 14.52 -1.37
CA GLN A 30 -2.77 14.88 0.05
C GLN A 30 -1.54 14.33 0.81
N ASP A 31 -0.50 13.88 0.11
CA ASP A 31 0.73 13.33 0.70
C ASP A 31 0.47 12.22 1.73
N LEU A 32 -0.54 11.39 1.46
CA LEU A 32 -0.94 10.25 2.29
C LEU A 32 -0.22 8.96 1.90
N VAL A 33 0.43 8.96 0.73
CA VAL A 33 1.29 7.87 0.28
C VAL A 33 2.75 8.22 0.44
N SER A 34 3.55 7.25 0.85
CA SER A 34 5.00 7.35 0.90
C SER A 34 5.64 6.02 0.51
N LEU A 35 6.94 6.03 0.26
CA LEU A 35 7.73 4.84 -0.01
C LEU A 35 8.75 4.65 1.11
N VAL A 36 8.89 3.42 1.59
CA VAL A 36 10.03 2.99 2.40
C VAL A 36 10.84 1.97 1.63
N TYR A 37 12.12 1.83 1.95
CA TYR A 37 13.04 0.99 1.19
C TYR A 37 13.59 -0.13 2.06
N GLN A 38 13.45 -1.37 1.59
CA GLN A 38 13.99 -2.55 2.24
C GLN A 38 15.24 -3.03 1.48
N PRO A 39 16.43 -3.06 2.11
CA PRO A 39 17.65 -3.55 1.47
C PRO A 39 17.56 -5.04 1.11
N ILE A 40 18.05 -5.39 -0.08
CA ILE A 40 18.25 -6.77 -0.54
C ILE A 40 19.77 -7.02 -0.54
N GLN A 41 20.19 -7.99 0.28
CA GLN A 41 21.60 -8.29 0.53
C GLN A 41 22.03 -9.58 -0.16
N ASN A 42 23.24 -9.57 -0.69
CA ASN A 42 23.92 -10.77 -1.13
C ASN A 42 24.40 -11.57 0.09
N VAL A 43 23.92 -12.80 0.24
CA VAL A 43 24.22 -13.63 1.42
C VAL A 43 25.70 -14.00 1.53
N ALA A 44 26.40 -14.17 0.39
CA ALA A 44 27.81 -14.57 0.40
C ALA A 44 28.75 -13.40 0.73
N SER A 45 28.45 -12.19 0.25
CA SER A 45 29.31 -11.01 0.45
C SER A 45 28.85 -10.07 1.55
N GLY A 46 27.61 -10.19 2.03
CA GLY A 46 26.99 -9.26 2.99
C GLY A 46 26.70 -7.87 2.44
N ARG A 47 26.93 -7.63 1.14
CA ARG A 47 26.74 -6.33 0.51
C ARG A 47 25.27 -6.15 0.09
N VAL A 48 24.77 -4.92 0.21
CA VAL A 48 23.48 -4.53 -0.37
C VAL A 48 23.66 -4.43 -1.89
N GLU A 49 22.85 -5.19 -2.63
CA GLU A 49 22.87 -5.19 -4.11
C GLU A 49 21.66 -4.48 -4.71
N ALA A 50 20.55 -4.44 -3.98
CA ALA A 50 19.33 -3.77 -4.42
C ALA A 50 18.51 -3.27 -3.22
N VAL A 51 17.44 -2.53 -3.50
CA VAL A 51 16.42 -2.14 -2.53
C VAL A 51 15.04 -2.41 -3.12
N GLU A 52 14.12 -2.85 -2.28
CA GLU A 52 12.69 -2.96 -2.60
C GLU A 52 11.97 -1.71 -2.11
N ALA A 53 11.26 -1.02 -3.00
CA ALA A 53 10.41 0.12 -2.66
C ALA A 53 9.02 -0.37 -2.24
N LEU A 54 8.65 -0.11 -0.99
CA LEU A 54 7.42 -0.57 -0.38
C LEU A 54 6.51 0.61 -0.06
N MET A 55 5.32 0.62 -0.66
CA MET A 55 4.34 1.68 -0.43
C MET A 55 3.78 1.66 0.99
N ARG A 56 3.57 2.85 1.54
CA ARG A 56 2.88 3.10 2.81
C ARG A 56 1.74 4.06 2.55
N LEU A 57 0.63 3.82 3.23
CA LEU A 57 -0.55 4.67 3.21
C LEU A 57 -0.86 5.07 4.64
N LYS A 58 -1.26 6.33 4.84
CA LYS A 58 -1.81 6.83 6.11
C LYS A 58 -3.22 7.39 5.91
N MET A 59 -4.04 7.31 6.94
CA MET A 59 -5.29 8.05 7.03
C MET A 59 -5.01 9.54 7.23
N LEU A 60 -6.06 10.37 7.11
CA LEU A 60 -5.96 11.83 7.30
C LEU A 60 -5.51 12.22 8.71
N ASP A 61 -5.82 11.39 9.72
CA ASP A 61 -5.36 11.57 11.10
C ASP A 61 -3.91 11.10 11.35
N GLY A 62 -3.25 10.55 10.32
CA GLY A 62 -1.89 10.01 10.38
C GLY A 62 -1.80 8.53 10.73
N THR A 63 -2.91 7.84 10.99
CA THR A 63 -2.93 6.40 11.27
C THR A 63 -2.44 5.60 10.07
N SER A 64 -1.47 4.69 10.27
CA SER A 64 -0.94 3.85 9.20
C SER A 64 -1.96 2.81 8.75
N VAL A 65 -2.13 2.68 7.43
CA VAL A 65 -2.97 1.67 6.80
C VAL A 65 -2.08 0.57 6.23
N PRO A 66 -2.20 -0.69 6.69
CA PRO A 66 -1.36 -1.78 6.23
C PRO A 66 -1.62 -2.09 4.74
N PRO A 67 -0.57 -2.47 3.97
CA PRO A 67 -0.72 -2.87 2.57
C PRO A 67 -1.75 -3.96 2.32
N SER A 68 -1.88 -4.92 3.24
CA SER A 68 -2.88 -6.00 3.14
C SER A 68 -4.32 -5.50 3.12
N LEU A 69 -4.60 -4.29 3.61
CA LEU A 69 -5.94 -3.69 3.56
C LEU A 69 -6.15 -2.83 2.31
N PHE A 70 -5.18 -2.00 1.92
CA PHE A 70 -5.41 -1.05 0.83
C PHE A 70 -5.06 -1.57 -0.56
N ILE A 71 -4.14 -2.54 -0.69
CA ILE A 71 -3.75 -3.10 -2.00
C ILE A 71 -4.93 -3.79 -2.70
N PRO A 72 -5.73 -4.67 -2.05
CA PRO A 72 -6.88 -5.29 -2.70
C PRO A 72 -7.95 -4.26 -3.13
N VAL A 73 -8.11 -3.19 -2.36
CA VAL A 73 -9.02 -2.10 -2.71
C VAL A 73 -8.48 -1.31 -3.91
N ALA A 74 -7.18 -1.02 -3.92
CA ALA A 74 -6.53 -0.34 -5.03
C ALA A 74 -6.60 -1.13 -6.35
N GLU A 75 -6.48 -2.47 -6.28
CA GLU A 75 -6.63 -3.35 -7.44
C GLU A 75 -8.06 -3.34 -7.99
N ARG A 76 -9.07 -3.56 -7.13
CA ARG A 76 -10.49 -3.58 -7.55
C ARG A 76 -10.99 -2.23 -8.08
N THR A 77 -10.46 -1.13 -7.55
CA THR A 77 -10.86 0.25 -7.96
C THR A 77 -10.03 0.80 -9.12
N GLY A 78 -8.95 0.11 -9.51
CA GLY A 78 -8.00 0.59 -10.52
C GLY A 78 -6.99 1.62 -10.03
N ALA A 79 -7.08 2.08 -8.77
CA ALA A 79 -6.15 3.03 -8.17
C ALA A 79 -4.69 2.52 -8.14
N VAL A 80 -4.48 1.19 -8.16
CA VAL A 80 -3.15 0.56 -8.23
C VAL A 80 -2.32 1.05 -9.42
N LEU A 81 -2.97 1.39 -10.54
CA LEU A 81 -2.28 1.88 -11.74
C LEU A 81 -1.71 3.29 -11.53
N GLU A 82 -2.49 4.17 -10.92
CA GLU A 82 -2.04 5.54 -10.63
C GLU A 82 -0.96 5.55 -9.57
N LEU A 83 -1.17 4.79 -8.49
CA LEU A 83 -0.21 4.59 -7.41
C LEU A 83 1.12 4.00 -7.91
N GLY A 84 1.05 2.99 -8.78
CA GLY A 84 2.24 2.39 -9.39
C GLY A 84 3.01 3.39 -10.26
N ARG A 85 2.31 4.17 -11.09
CA ARG A 85 2.95 5.24 -11.89
C ARG A 85 3.59 6.30 -11.01
N TRP A 86 2.91 6.71 -9.93
CA TRP A 86 3.46 7.63 -8.95
C TRP A 86 4.72 7.05 -8.31
N ALA A 87 4.69 5.80 -7.84
CA ALA A 87 5.83 5.15 -7.22
C ALA A 87 7.05 5.09 -8.14
N ILE A 88 6.88 4.70 -9.41
CA ILE A 88 7.98 4.67 -10.39
C ILE A 88 8.58 6.07 -10.58
N ARG A 89 7.74 7.10 -10.75
CA ARG A 89 8.23 8.48 -10.86
C ARG A 89 9.00 8.89 -9.61
N THR A 90 8.50 8.57 -8.43
CA THR A 90 9.15 8.92 -7.15
C THR A 90 10.50 8.22 -6.95
N VAL A 91 10.66 6.98 -7.41
CA VAL A 91 11.92 6.21 -7.24
C VAL A 91 12.96 6.53 -8.31
N CYS A 92 12.51 6.85 -9.53
CA CYS A 92 13.41 7.09 -10.67
C CYS A 92 13.85 8.56 -10.82
N THR A 93 13.45 9.44 -9.91
CA THR A 93 13.90 10.84 -9.86
C THR A 93 14.90 11.02 -8.72
#